data_AF-A0A5M4D1H4-F1
#
_entry.id   AF-A0A5M4D1H4-F1
#
_cell.length_a   1.000
_cell.length_b   1.000
_cell.length_c   1.000
_cell.angle_alpha   90.00
_cell.angle_beta   90.00
_cell.angle_gamma   90.00
#
_symmetry.space_group_name_H-M   'P 1'
#
loop_
_entity.id
_entity.type
_entity.pdbx_description
1 polymer ?
#
loop_
_entity_poly.entity_id
_entity_poly.type
_entity_poly.pdbx_seq_one_letter_code
_entity_poly.pdbx_strand_id
1 'polypeptide(L)'
;MGNLEKLGAAAALTTAGASIAGVQTFTIDFFPDDPSTINIMLGFITPALTGKTIVETRLFVEFTPEPGYDAGDLYFLLAAPVSPDAGEDGVVYLESGADMGWSGSGTFFYENTFTNLNGVLQIGAWQHDVFPTFDPPIYEGSFSADSRWEIDYIPAPGTATALGGLLMLGARRRRIR
;
A
#
# COMPACT_ATOMS: atom_id res chain seq x y z
N MET A 1 61.58 -32.34 -6.91
CA MET A 1 60.94 -32.28 -5.58
C MET A 1 61.24 -30.89 -5.02
N GLY A 2 60.38 -29.91 -5.26
CA GLY A 2 59.46 -29.32 -4.24
C GLY A 2 60.07 -27.99 -3.77
N ASN A 3 59.42 -26.82 -3.71
CA ASN A 3 58.02 -26.49 -3.54
C ASN A 3 57.73 -25.10 -4.16
N LEU A 4 56.62 -25.00 -4.89
CA LEU A 4 55.83 -23.77 -5.02
C LEU A 4 55.16 -23.45 -3.66
N GLU A 5 54.66 -22.22 -3.49
CA GLU A 5 53.76 -21.71 -2.41
C GLU A 5 54.42 -20.61 -1.55
N LYS A 6 53.88 -19.41 -1.29
CA LYS A 6 52.50 -18.88 -1.33
C LYS A 6 52.58 -17.35 -1.49
N LEU A 7 51.98 -16.78 -2.53
CA LEU A 7 51.52 -15.39 -2.51
C LEU A 7 50.08 -15.43 -1.98
N GLY A 8 49.90 -15.05 -0.72
CA GLY A 8 48.59 -14.93 -0.11
C GLY A 8 47.80 -13.78 -0.72
N ALA A 9 46.81 -14.09 -1.56
CA ALA A 9 45.79 -13.12 -1.95
C ALA A 9 44.78 -13.01 -0.80
N ALA A 10 44.81 -11.88 -0.09
CA ALA A 10 43.76 -11.50 0.83
C ALA A 10 42.48 -11.23 0.02
N ALA A 11 41.55 -12.18 0.04
CA ALA A 11 40.21 -11.98 -0.48
C ALA A 11 39.51 -10.95 0.43
N ALA A 12 39.47 -9.70 -0.01
CA ALA A 12 38.63 -8.67 0.59
C ALA A 12 37.17 -9.10 0.39
N LEU A 13 36.59 -9.67 1.43
CA LEU A 13 35.16 -9.96 1.50
C LEU A 13 34.44 -8.61 1.58
N THR A 14 34.11 -8.00 0.45
CA THR A 14 33.13 -6.91 0.40
C THR A 14 31.77 -7.51 0.71
N THR A 15 31.39 -7.49 1.98
CA THR A 15 30.00 -7.65 2.40
C THR A 15 29.21 -6.51 1.78
N ALA A 16 28.58 -6.77 0.64
CA ALA A 16 27.50 -5.94 0.15
C ALA A 16 26.37 -6.05 1.17
N GLY A 17 26.28 -5.06 2.05
CA GLY A 17 25.15 -4.95 2.96
C GLY A 17 23.89 -4.80 2.12
N ALA A 18 23.07 -5.85 2.08
CA ALA A 18 21.69 -5.70 1.67
C ALA A 18 21.06 -4.73 2.68
N SER A 19 20.84 -3.49 2.27
CA SER A 19 20.00 -2.57 3.03
C SER A 19 18.64 -3.25 3.14
N ILE A 20 18.23 -3.61 4.36
CA ILE A 20 16.85 -4.00 4.64
C ILE A 20 16.00 -2.82 4.17
N ALA A 21 15.30 -2.99 3.04
CA ALA A 21 14.43 -1.94 2.54
C ALA A 21 13.35 -1.73 3.61
N GLY A 22 13.37 -0.57 4.25
CA GLY A 22 12.40 -0.24 5.30
C GLY A 22 10.97 -0.27 4.75
N VAL A 23 10.03 -0.59 5.64
CA VAL A 23 8.59 -0.45 5.37
C VAL A 23 8.30 1.01 5.01
N GLN A 24 7.50 1.23 3.98
CA GLN A 24 7.02 2.54 3.56
C GLN A 24 5.50 2.54 3.60
N THR A 25 4.91 3.64 4.07
CA THR A 25 3.46 3.84 4.10
C THR A 25 3.05 4.72 2.92
N PHE A 26 1.94 4.38 2.27
CA PHE A 26 1.20 5.33 1.45
C PHE A 26 -0.20 5.52 2.01
N THR A 27 -0.74 6.72 1.81
CA THR A 27 -2.06 7.12 2.31
C THR A 27 -3.01 7.32 1.15
N ILE A 28 -4.26 6.87 1.31
CA ILE A 28 -5.39 7.21 0.45
C ILE A 28 -6.40 7.96 1.31
N ASP A 29 -6.43 9.28 1.18
CA ASP A 29 -7.44 10.12 1.83
C ASP A 29 -8.79 9.93 1.12
N PHE A 30 -9.89 9.90 1.87
CA PHE A 30 -11.20 9.63 1.29
C PHE A 30 -11.72 10.79 0.43
N PHE A 31 -11.41 12.02 0.85
CA PHE A 31 -11.89 13.26 0.22
C PHE A 31 -10.76 14.28 0.11
N PRO A 32 -9.81 14.08 -0.82
CA PRO A 32 -8.64 14.96 -0.93
C PRO A 32 -9.00 16.40 -1.32
N ASP A 33 -10.13 16.61 -2.00
CA ASP A 33 -10.51 17.92 -2.56
C ASP A 33 -11.88 18.44 -2.07
N ASP A 34 -12.87 17.59 -1.78
CA ASP A 34 -14.19 17.99 -1.24
C ASP A 34 -14.96 16.77 -0.65
N PRO A 35 -15.41 16.82 0.63
CA PRO A 35 -16.17 15.75 1.28
C PRO A 35 -17.58 15.50 0.72
N SER A 36 -18.06 16.39 -0.17
CA SER A 36 -19.34 16.25 -0.88
C SER A 36 -19.23 15.57 -2.25
N THR A 37 -18.01 15.31 -2.73
CA THR A 37 -17.81 14.61 -4.01
C THR A 37 -17.84 13.10 -3.86
N ILE A 38 -18.88 12.49 -4.46
CA ILE A 38 -18.91 11.06 -4.78
C ILE A 38 -17.78 10.80 -5.77
N ASN A 39 -16.73 10.11 -5.34
CA ASN A 39 -15.75 9.61 -6.27
C ASN A 39 -15.38 8.19 -5.89
N ILE A 40 -15.69 7.26 -6.79
CA ILE A 40 -14.87 6.07 -6.94
C ILE A 40 -13.45 6.59 -7.20
N MET A 41 -12.60 6.52 -6.19
CA MET A 41 -11.21 6.91 -6.34
C MET A 41 -10.49 5.75 -7.01
N LEU A 42 -10.45 5.80 -8.34
CA LEU A 42 -9.63 4.91 -9.15
C LEU A 42 -8.21 5.44 -9.19
N GLY A 43 -7.37 4.90 -8.32
CA GLY A 43 -5.93 5.06 -8.42
C GLY A 43 -5.37 4.04 -9.41
N PHE A 44 -4.61 4.44 -10.41
CA PHE A 44 -3.80 3.45 -11.14
C PHE A 44 -2.53 3.17 -10.37
N ILE A 45 -2.18 1.89 -10.20
CA ILE A 45 -0.83 1.53 -9.78
C ILE A 45 0.13 2.11 -10.79
N THR A 46 0.87 3.14 -10.37
CA THR A 46 1.98 3.62 -11.16
C THR A 46 2.98 2.47 -11.29
N PRO A 47 3.70 2.35 -12.42
CA PRO A 47 4.75 1.34 -12.58
C PRO A 47 5.79 1.34 -11.45
N ALA A 48 5.91 2.45 -10.71
CA ALA A 48 6.80 2.58 -9.56
C ALA A 48 6.36 1.76 -8.33
N LEU A 49 5.09 1.37 -8.23
CA LEU A 49 4.56 0.55 -7.13
C LEU A 49 4.52 -0.95 -7.48
N THR A 50 4.66 -1.32 -8.75
CA THR A 50 4.69 -2.73 -9.19
C THR A 50 5.84 -3.50 -8.55
N GLY A 51 5.57 -4.73 -8.11
CA GLY A 51 6.56 -5.63 -7.50
C GLY A 51 6.92 -5.30 -6.04
N LYS A 52 6.34 -4.23 -5.47
CA LYS A 52 6.37 -3.98 -4.03
C LYS A 52 5.38 -4.93 -3.34
N THR A 53 5.63 -5.24 -2.07
CA THR A 53 4.79 -6.18 -1.29
C THR A 53 4.05 -5.43 -0.22
N ILE A 54 2.72 -5.44 -0.24
CA ILE A 54 1.89 -4.96 0.88
C ILE A 54 2.05 -5.94 2.03
N VAL A 55 2.28 -5.39 3.22
CA VAL A 55 2.44 -6.15 4.46
C VAL A 55 1.39 -5.83 5.50
N GLU A 56 0.72 -4.69 5.39
CA GLU A 56 -0.35 -4.28 6.28
C GLU A 56 -1.20 -3.19 5.63
N THR A 57 -2.51 -3.23 5.88
CA THR A 57 -3.42 -2.14 5.53
C THR A 57 -4.23 -1.74 6.77
N ARG A 58 -4.41 -0.44 6.95
CA ARG A 58 -5.11 0.17 8.07
C ARG A 58 -6.21 1.10 7.57
N LEU A 59 -7.39 0.99 8.15
CA LEU A 59 -8.53 1.89 7.93
C LEU A 59 -8.66 2.79 9.15
N PHE A 60 -8.68 4.09 8.93
CA PHE A 60 -9.06 5.09 9.92
C PHE A 60 -10.29 5.82 9.39
N VAL A 61 -11.38 5.79 10.15
CA VAL A 61 -12.61 6.43 9.70
C VAL A 61 -13.33 7.06 10.88
N GLU A 62 -13.78 8.29 10.67
CA GLU A 62 -14.71 8.98 11.54
C GLU A 62 -15.84 9.55 10.69
N PHE A 63 -17.07 9.16 11.01
CA PHE A 63 -18.26 9.51 10.25
C PHE A 63 -19.37 10.00 11.17
N THR A 64 -20.02 11.09 10.77
CA THR A 64 -21.23 11.59 11.41
C THR A 64 -22.36 11.61 10.39
N PRO A 65 -23.39 10.75 10.51
CA PRO A 65 -24.53 10.74 9.61
C PRO A 65 -25.42 11.96 9.83
N GLU A 66 -26.07 12.42 8.77
CA GLU A 66 -27.14 13.43 8.87
C GLU A 66 -28.39 12.83 9.56
N PRO A 67 -29.28 13.66 10.13
CA PRO A 67 -30.51 13.17 10.76
C PRO A 67 -31.38 12.38 9.78
N GLY A 68 -31.62 11.10 10.11
CA GLY A 68 -32.45 10.21 9.31
C GLY A 68 -31.67 9.20 8.47
N TYR A 69 -30.34 9.34 8.38
CA TYR A 69 -29.45 8.34 7.80
C TYR A 69 -28.93 7.39 8.89
N ASP A 70 -28.91 6.09 8.60
CA ASP A 70 -28.34 5.09 9.50
C ASP A 70 -26.86 4.87 9.13
N ALA A 71 -25.94 5.13 10.06
CA ALA A 71 -24.52 4.86 9.84
C ALA A 71 -24.22 3.38 9.54
N GLY A 72 -25.11 2.46 9.94
CA GLY A 72 -25.01 1.04 9.61
C GLY A 72 -25.11 0.74 8.11
N ASP A 73 -25.77 1.62 7.34
CA ASP A 73 -26.05 1.44 5.91
C ASP A 73 -24.88 1.87 5.01
N LEU A 74 -23.77 2.34 5.58
CA LEU A 74 -22.60 2.83 4.87
C LEU A 74 -21.61 1.70 4.60
N TYR A 75 -21.09 1.58 3.38
CA TYR A 75 -20.07 0.59 3.01
C TYR A 75 -18.74 1.25 2.65
N PHE A 76 -17.67 0.55 2.97
CA PHE A 76 -16.28 0.90 2.66
C PHE A 76 -15.65 -0.20 1.82
N LEU A 77 -15.20 0.17 0.63
CA LEU A 77 -14.53 -0.74 -0.29
C LEU A 77 -13.10 -0.29 -0.55
N LEU A 78 -12.17 -1.24 -0.46
CA LEU A 78 -10.81 -1.09 -0.95
C LEU A 78 -10.42 -2.34 -1.73
N ALA A 79 -10.14 -2.17 -3.02
CA ALA A 79 -9.62 -3.22 -3.88
C ALA A 79 -8.19 -2.89 -4.32
N ALA A 80 -7.31 -3.88 -4.18
CA ALA A 80 -5.90 -3.79 -4.53
C ALA A 80 -5.55 -4.83 -5.61
N PRO A 81 -4.83 -4.46 -6.69
CA PRO A 81 -4.40 -5.42 -7.69
C PRO A 81 -3.13 -6.14 -7.19
N VAL A 82 -3.29 -7.10 -6.29
CA VAL A 82 -2.20 -7.96 -5.78
C VAL A 82 -2.19 -9.33 -6.48
N SER A 83 -1.05 -10.02 -6.46
CA SER A 83 -0.93 -11.36 -7.05
C SER A 83 -1.91 -12.34 -6.39
N PRO A 84 -2.66 -13.15 -7.16
CA PRO A 84 -3.61 -14.13 -6.63
C PRO A 84 -2.95 -15.25 -5.80
N ASP A 85 -1.62 -15.37 -5.83
CA ASP A 85 -0.88 -16.25 -4.93
C ASP A 85 -1.01 -15.86 -3.44
N ALA A 86 -1.60 -14.70 -3.15
CA ALA A 86 -1.95 -14.23 -1.81
C ALA A 86 -3.15 -14.98 -1.17
N GLY A 87 -3.83 -15.86 -1.91
CA GLY A 87 -5.00 -16.60 -1.45
C GLY A 87 -6.31 -16.12 -2.11
N GLU A 88 -7.36 -16.93 -2.03
CA GLU A 88 -8.64 -16.69 -2.73
C GLU A 88 -9.41 -15.44 -2.25
N ASP A 89 -9.08 -14.92 -1.06
CA ASP A 89 -9.74 -13.75 -0.45
C ASP A 89 -9.03 -12.41 -0.76
N GLY A 90 -7.90 -12.46 -1.48
CA GLY A 90 -6.87 -11.42 -1.40
C GLY A 90 -6.92 -10.32 -2.47
N VAL A 91 -8.08 -9.73 -2.79
CA VAL A 91 -8.15 -8.64 -3.78
C VAL A 91 -9.03 -7.48 -3.31
N VAL A 92 -9.99 -7.73 -2.43
CA VAL A 92 -11.01 -6.76 -2.02
C VAL A 92 -11.26 -6.84 -0.52
N TYR A 93 -11.32 -5.67 0.11
CA TYR A 93 -11.91 -5.45 1.42
C TYR A 93 -13.25 -4.75 1.21
N LEU A 94 -14.30 -5.26 1.89
CA LEU A 94 -15.62 -4.65 1.93
C LEU A 94 -16.17 -4.81 3.34
N GLU A 95 -16.52 -3.70 3.97
CA GLU A 95 -17.05 -3.67 5.35
C GLU A 95 -18.18 -2.65 5.42
N SER A 96 -19.28 -2.98 6.09
CA SER A 96 -20.35 -2.02 6.38
C SER A 96 -20.16 -1.35 7.74
N GLY A 97 -20.80 -0.20 7.94
CA GLY A 97 -20.94 0.40 9.27
C GLY A 97 -21.61 -0.56 10.25
N ALA A 98 -22.58 -1.37 9.79
CA ALA A 98 -23.21 -2.38 10.64
C ALA A 98 -22.23 -3.46 11.10
N ASP A 99 -21.30 -3.90 10.25
CA ASP A 99 -20.22 -4.84 10.60
C ASP A 99 -19.26 -4.22 11.63
N MET A 100 -19.05 -2.89 11.55
CA MET A 100 -18.29 -2.10 12.53
C MET A 100 -19.07 -1.83 13.84
N GLY A 101 -20.32 -2.29 13.94
CA GLY A 101 -21.20 -2.08 15.09
C GLY A 101 -21.85 -0.70 15.16
N TRP A 102 -21.92 0.01 14.04
CA TRP A 102 -22.53 1.33 13.93
C TRP A 102 -24.03 1.21 13.65
N SER A 103 -24.81 2.10 14.25
CA SER A 103 -26.24 2.21 13.98
C SER A 103 -26.78 3.56 14.44
N GLY A 104 -27.70 4.14 13.67
CA GLY A 104 -28.42 5.36 14.03
C GLY A 104 -27.57 6.63 13.99
N SER A 105 -27.84 7.56 14.90
CA SER A 105 -27.21 8.90 14.93
C SER A 105 -26.05 9.00 15.91
N GLY A 106 -25.14 9.95 15.65
CA GLY A 106 -23.95 10.22 16.47
C GLY A 106 -22.68 10.20 15.64
N THR A 107 -21.53 10.48 16.26
CA THR A 107 -20.24 10.35 15.59
C THR A 107 -19.66 8.98 15.87
N PHE A 108 -19.30 8.26 14.81
CA PHE A 108 -18.74 6.92 14.88
C PHE A 108 -17.26 6.94 14.49
N PHE A 109 -16.48 6.11 15.17
CA PHE A 109 -15.04 5.97 14.96
C PHE A 109 -14.72 4.51 14.71
N TYR A 110 -13.89 4.25 13.72
CA TYR A 110 -13.39 2.92 13.43
C TYR A 110 -11.92 2.97 13.04
N GLU A 111 -11.14 2.12 13.71
CA GLU A 111 -9.76 1.85 13.36
C GLU A 111 -9.60 0.34 13.28
N ASN A 112 -9.17 -0.16 12.13
CA ASN A 112 -8.89 -1.57 11.96
C ASN A 112 -7.66 -1.80 11.10
N THR A 113 -6.94 -2.87 11.43
CA THR A 113 -5.77 -3.35 10.69
C THR A 113 -6.12 -4.71 10.10
N PHE A 114 -5.87 -4.89 8.82
CA PHE A 114 -6.18 -6.13 8.13
C PHE A 114 -5.09 -6.52 7.13
N THR A 115 -4.99 -7.82 6.91
CA THR A 115 -3.92 -8.45 6.11
C THR A 115 -4.45 -9.15 4.88
N ASN A 116 -5.75 -9.08 4.59
CA ASN A 116 -6.35 -9.70 3.41
C ASN A 116 -5.82 -9.08 2.10
N LEU A 117 -5.38 -7.82 2.12
CA LEU A 117 -4.74 -7.18 0.97
C LEU A 117 -3.21 -7.38 0.92
N ASN A 118 -2.63 -8.19 1.81
CA ASN A 118 -1.20 -8.47 1.80
C ASN A 118 -0.81 -9.27 0.56
N GLY A 119 0.09 -8.73 -0.24
CA GLY A 119 0.50 -9.38 -1.47
C GLY A 119 1.42 -8.52 -2.32
N VAL A 120 1.97 -9.15 -3.36
CA VAL A 120 2.82 -8.46 -4.33
C VAL A 120 1.93 -7.65 -5.27
N LEU A 121 2.16 -6.34 -5.34
CA LEU A 121 1.42 -5.44 -6.21
C LEU A 121 1.70 -5.72 -7.68
N GLN A 122 0.63 -5.88 -8.44
CA GLN A 122 0.62 -6.08 -9.89
C GLN A 122 0.19 -4.79 -10.60
N ILE A 123 0.43 -4.73 -11.91
CA ILE A 123 -0.12 -3.62 -12.71
C ILE A 123 -1.65 -3.76 -12.73
N GLY A 124 -2.36 -2.72 -12.29
CA GLY A 124 -3.81 -2.69 -12.25
C GLY A 124 -4.36 -1.41 -11.63
N ALA A 125 -5.68 -1.35 -11.47
CA ALA A 125 -6.34 -0.28 -10.76
C ALA A 125 -6.49 -0.65 -9.28
N TRP A 126 -6.13 0.29 -8.41
CA TRP A 126 -6.73 0.39 -7.09
C TRP A 126 -8.12 0.97 -7.24
N GLN A 127 -9.03 0.48 -6.41
CA GLN A 127 -10.34 1.07 -6.28
C GLN A 127 -10.59 1.33 -4.80
N HIS A 128 -10.91 2.57 -4.49
CA HIS A 128 -11.52 2.94 -3.23
C HIS A 128 -12.93 3.46 -3.52
N ASP A 129 -13.90 3.05 -2.70
CA ASP A 129 -15.26 3.55 -2.80
C ASP A 129 -15.96 3.56 -1.43
N VAL A 130 -16.88 4.51 -1.28
CA VAL A 130 -17.74 4.66 -0.11
C VAL A 130 -19.17 4.87 -0.60
N PHE A 131 -20.07 3.97 -0.25
CA PHE A 131 -21.41 3.97 -0.82
C PHE A 131 -22.48 3.47 0.17
N PRO A 132 -23.74 3.95 0.06
CA PRO A 132 -24.84 3.49 0.88
C PRO A 132 -25.43 2.14 0.41
N THR A 133 -26.18 1.47 1.29
CA THR A 133 -26.94 0.24 1.00
C THR A 133 -28.10 0.47 0.01
N PHE A 134 -28.63 1.70 -0.05
CA PHE A 134 -29.79 2.08 -0.86
C PHE A 134 -29.42 3.07 -1.98
N ASP A 135 -29.96 2.86 -3.19
CA ASP A 135 -29.76 3.70 -4.40
C ASP A 135 -30.54 5.03 -4.24
N PRO A 136 -29.99 6.26 -4.42
CA PRO A 136 -28.83 6.72 -5.22
C PRO A 136 -27.54 7.03 -4.40
N PRO A 137 -26.38 7.33 -5.03
CA PRO A 137 -25.02 7.07 -4.50
C PRO A 137 -24.51 7.99 -3.39
N ILE A 138 -25.39 8.74 -2.72
CA ILE A 138 -25.01 9.74 -1.74
C ILE A 138 -25.29 9.17 -0.35
N TYR A 139 -24.24 8.80 0.37
CA TYR A 139 -24.35 8.70 1.83
C TYR A 139 -24.69 10.10 2.38
N GLU A 140 -25.49 10.18 3.44
CA GLU A 140 -25.83 11.46 4.05
C GLU A 140 -25.06 11.61 5.36
N GLY A 141 -24.02 12.42 5.32
CA GLY A 141 -23.17 12.65 6.48
C GLY A 141 -21.88 13.38 6.14
N SER A 142 -21.01 13.46 7.14
CA SER A 142 -19.70 14.08 7.04
C SER A 142 -18.63 13.13 7.55
N PHE A 143 -17.55 13.05 6.80
CA PHE A 143 -16.32 12.39 7.22
C PHE A 143 -15.37 13.39 7.86
N SER A 144 -14.62 12.95 8.86
CA SER A 144 -13.45 13.68 9.32
C SER A 144 -12.40 13.75 8.21
N ALA A 145 -11.67 14.86 8.16
CA ALA A 145 -10.53 15.05 7.25
C ALA A 145 -9.40 14.03 7.49
N ASP A 146 -9.38 13.38 8.66
CA ASP A 146 -8.41 12.36 9.00
C ASP A 146 -8.81 10.94 8.51
N SER A 147 -10.00 10.79 7.89
CA SER A 147 -10.48 9.50 7.37
C SER A 147 -9.68 9.07 6.14
N ARG A 148 -9.01 7.93 6.23
CA ARG A 148 -8.01 7.48 5.25
C ARG A 148 -7.74 5.98 5.32
N TRP A 149 -7.17 5.45 4.24
CA TRP A 149 -6.44 4.19 4.26
C TRP A 149 -4.95 4.47 4.42
N GLU A 150 -4.27 3.67 5.24
CA GLU A 150 -2.81 3.59 5.26
C GLU A 150 -2.37 2.19 4.83
N ILE A 151 -1.45 2.13 3.87
CA ILE A 151 -1.00 0.86 3.30
C ILE A 151 0.51 0.81 3.37
N ASP A 152 0.99 -0.16 4.13
CA ASP A 152 2.39 -0.41 4.36
C ASP A 152 2.92 -1.43 3.37
N TYR A 153 4.05 -1.11 2.75
CA TYR A 153 4.69 -1.98 1.78
C TYR A 153 6.20 -2.00 1.90
N ILE A 154 6.78 -3.11 1.41
CA ILE A 154 8.22 -3.29 1.27
C ILE A 154 8.61 -3.06 -0.21
N PRO A 155 9.62 -2.23 -0.51
CA PRO A 155 10.13 -2.03 -1.86
C PRO A 155 10.61 -3.32 -2.54
N ALA A 156 10.47 -3.38 -3.87
CA ALA A 156 10.98 -4.50 -4.65
C ALA A 156 12.51 -4.66 -4.50
N PRO A 157 13.05 -5.90 -4.43
CA PRO A 157 14.49 -6.15 -4.22
C PRO A 157 15.45 -5.55 -5.28
N GLY A 158 14.94 -5.05 -6.41
CA GLY A 158 15.73 -4.66 -7.59
C GLY A 158 16.13 -3.18 -7.71
N THR A 159 15.60 -2.27 -6.89
CA THR A 159 15.90 -0.82 -7.02
C THR A 159 17.22 -0.40 -6.37
N ALA A 160 17.74 -1.17 -5.41
CA ALA A 160 19.02 -0.86 -4.75
C ALA A 160 20.26 -1.21 -5.61
N THR A 161 20.15 -2.14 -6.55
CA THR A 161 21.28 -2.64 -7.36
C THR A 161 21.62 -1.75 -8.57
N ALA A 162 20.68 -0.94 -9.06
CA ALA A 162 20.88 -0.11 -10.26
C ALA A 162 21.88 1.05 -10.07
N LEU A 163 21.98 1.61 -8.86
CA LEU A 163 22.96 2.68 -8.56
C LEU A 163 24.39 2.13 -8.35
N GLY A 164 24.55 0.89 -7.90
CA GLY A 164 25.87 0.27 -7.72
C GLY A 164 26.57 -0.08 -9.04
N GLY A 165 25.82 -0.48 -10.07
CA GLY A 165 26.36 -0.87 -11.37
C GLY A 165 26.95 0.30 -12.18
N LEU A 166 26.36 1.49 -12.08
CA LEU A 166 26.82 2.69 -12.79
C LEU A 166 28.14 3.25 -12.23
N LEU A 167 28.36 3.14 -10.91
CA LEU A 167 29.63 3.56 -10.28
C LEU A 167 30.80 2.64 -10.67
N MET A 168 30.57 1.34 -10.88
CA MET A 168 31.62 0.42 -11.33
C MET A 168 32.02 0.59 -12.80
N LEU A 169 31.09 1.01 -13.67
CA LEU A 169 31.38 1.27 -15.09
C LEU A 169 32.16 2.58 -15.31
N GLY A 170 32.00 3.58 -14.43
CA GLY A 170 32.78 4.82 -14.46
C GLY A 170 34.25 4.64 -14.03
N ALA A 171 34.53 3.72 -13.11
CA ALA A 171 35.89 3.50 -12.59
C ALA A 171 36.82 2.74 -13.56
N ARG A 172 36.27 2.01 -14.54
CA ARG A 172 37.06 1.14 -15.44
C ARG A 172 37.62 1.82 -16.69
N ARG A 173 37.22 3.07 -17.00
CA ARG A 173 37.63 3.77 -18.23
C ARG A 173 38.89 4.67 -18.10
N ARG A 174 39.58 4.68 -16.97
CA ARG A 174 40.74 5.57 -16.74
C ARG A 174 42.03 4.82 -16.44
N ARG A 175 42.44 3.89 -17.32
CA ARG A 175 43.83 3.37 -17.33
C ARG A 175 44.17 2.62 -18.62
N ILE A 176 44.30 3.35 -19.73
CA ILE A 176 45.21 2.96 -20.83
C ILE A 176 45.84 4.25 -21.37
N ARG A 177 47.09 4.50 -20.99
CA ARG A 177 48.09 5.26 -21.75
C ARG A 177 49.32 4.38 -21.81
#